data_AF-A0AAP2Z669-F1
#
_entry.id   AF-A0AAP2Z669-F1
#
_cell.length_a   1.000
_cell.length_b   1.000
_cell.length_c   1.000
_cell.angle_alpha   90.00
_cell.angle_beta   90.00
_cell.angle_gamma   90.00
#
_symmetry.space_group_name_H-M   'P 1'
#
loop_
_entity.id
_entity.type
_entity.pdbx_description
1 polymer ?
#
loop_
_entity_poly.entity_id
_entity_poly.type
_entity_poly.pdbx_seq_one_letter_code
_entity_poly.pdbx_strand_id
1 'polypeptide(L)'
;MLPLETLALLADVLPAEPFPEGIAHYAVGGLLVGLGVTVIYLGTGIAAGASTFLESTLSYGSKLSRFDRYRASRDWRVVFTIGIIAGAAGYQLATGDGIWVTEVAWWRLLLGGILVGIGTRLGKGCTSGHGVCGVGSVSGTSFVGVISFLLVAIVTAHLVLAAGVTP
;
A
#
# COMPACT_ATOMS: atom_id res chain seq x y z
N MET A 1 -18.37 26.85 -17.04
CA MET A 1 -18.10 26.06 -18.26
C MET A 1 -16.76 25.38 -18.04
N LEU A 2 -16.74 24.08 -17.74
CA LEU A 2 -15.49 23.33 -17.58
C LEU A 2 -14.84 23.17 -18.97
N PRO A 3 -13.52 23.36 -19.11
CA PRO A 3 -12.83 23.17 -20.39
C PRO A 3 -13.10 21.77 -20.95
N LEU A 4 -13.25 21.66 -22.28
CA LEU A 4 -13.49 20.38 -22.96
C LEU A 4 -12.41 19.33 -22.62
N GLU A 5 -11.18 19.78 -22.41
CA GLU A 5 -10.02 18.97 -21.99
C GLU A 5 -10.22 18.34 -20.61
N THR A 6 -10.86 19.05 -19.67
CA THR A 6 -11.16 18.54 -18.34
C THR A 6 -12.25 17.47 -18.38
N LEU A 7 -13.20 17.59 -19.32
CA LEU A 7 -14.24 16.60 -19.52
C LEU A 7 -13.69 15.32 -20.18
N ALA A 8 -12.74 15.46 -21.11
CA ALA A 8 -12.03 14.33 -21.72
C ALA A 8 -11.15 13.58 -20.71
N LEU A 9 -10.43 14.30 -19.83
CA LEU A 9 -9.64 13.70 -18.76
C LEU A 9 -10.51 12.93 -17.76
N LEU A 10 -11.70 13.45 -17.43
CA LEU A 10 -12.67 12.76 -16.56
C LEU A 10 -13.33 11.55 -17.22
N ALA A 11 -13.53 11.58 -18.54
CA ALA A 11 -14.02 10.44 -19.31
C ALA A 11 -13.01 9.29 -19.36
N ASP A 12 -11.70 9.60 -19.39
CA ASP A 12 -10.61 8.61 -19.32
C ASP A 12 -10.45 8.00 -17.91
N VAL A 13 -10.93 8.68 -16.87
CA VAL A 13 -10.86 8.24 -15.47
C VAL A 13 -11.95 7.22 -15.12
N LEU A 14 -13.09 7.23 -15.83
CA LEU A 14 -14.18 6.28 -15.59
C LEU A 14 -14.03 5.08 -16.54
N PRO A 15 -13.68 3.88 -16.04
CA PRO A 15 -13.58 2.72 -16.90
C PRO A 15 -14.95 2.38 -17.51
N ALA A 16 -14.96 2.01 -18.79
CA ALA A 16 -16.18 1.60 -19.50
C ALA A 16 -16.85 0.35 -18.86
N GLU A 17 -16.04 -0.50 -18.22
CA GLU A 17 -16.45 -1.65 -17.42
C GLU A 17 -15.61 -1.66 -16.13
N PRO A 18 -16.20 -1.66 -14.92
CA PRO A 18 -15.44 -1.58 -13.67
C PRO A 18 -14.60 -2.85 -13.38
N PHE A 19 -14.96 -3.99 -13.96
CA PHE A 19 -14.28 -5.28 -13.76
C PHE A 19 -14.12 -6.04 -15.10
N PRO A 20 -13.21 -5.60 -15.99
CA PRO A 20 -13.06 -6.18 -17.33
C PRO A 20 -12.62 -7.65 -17.30
N GLU A 21 -11.87 -8.06 -16.28
CA GLU A 21 -11.40 -9.43 -16.06
C GLU A 21 -12.32 -10.24 -15.10
N GLY A 22 -13.52 -9.74 -14.81
CA GLY A 22 -14.45 -10.32 -13.83
C GLY A 22 -14.14 -9.95 -12.38
N ILE A 23 -15.05 -10.31 -11.46
CA ILE A 23 -14.93 -9.94 -10.03
C ILE A 23 -14.16 -10.96 -9.18
N ALA A 24 -13.98 -12.18 -9.69
CA ALA A 24 -13.58 -13.34 -8.88
C ALA A 24 -12.21 -13.16 -8.21
N HIS A 25 -11.18 -12.71 -8.93
CA HIS A 25 -9.85 -12.50 -8.37
C HIS A 25 -9.80 -11.39 -7.31
N TYR A 26 -10.56 -10.31 -7.50
CA TYR A 26 -10.67 -9.25 -6.50
C TYR A 26 -11.34 -9.77 -5.22
N ALA A 27 -12.42 -10.53 -5.35
CA ALA A 27 -13.15 -11.10 -4.21
C ALA A 27 -12.30 -12.14 -3.46
N VAL A 28 -11.67 -13.07 -4.18
CA VAL A 28 -10.79 -14.11 -3.59
C VAL A 28 -9.58 -13.46 -2.93
N GLY A 29 -8.90 -12.52 -3.61
CA GLY A 29 -7.77 -11.80 -3.06
C GLY A 29 -8.16 -11.01 -1.81
N GLY A 30 -9.29 -10.30 -1.84
CA GLY A 30 -9.83 -9.57 -0.69
C GLY A 30 -10.15 -10.49 0.49
N LEU A 31 -10.76 -11.65 0.25
CA LEU A 31 -11.04 -12.66 1.26
C LEU A 31 -9.74 -13.18 1.90
N LEU A 32 -8.75 -13.54 1.09
CA LEU A 32 -7.45 -14.05 1.57
C LEU A 32 -6.70 -12.99 2.40
N VAL A 33 -6.65 -11.75 1.94
CA VAL A 33 -6.03 -10.64 2.68
C VAL A 33 -6.78 -10.37 3.99
N GLY A 34 -8.12 -10.34 3.95
CA GLY A 34 -8.96 -10.15 5.14
C GLY A 34 -8.77 -11.25 6.17
N LEU A 35 -8.73 -12.51 5.75
CA LEU A 35 -8.42 -13.66 6.61
C LEU A 35 -7.02 -13.54 7.20
N GLY A 36 -6.01 -13.21 6.39
CA GLY A 36 -4.64 -13.03 6.85
C GLY A 36 -4.53 -11.95 7.94
N VAL A 37 -5.12 -10.77 7.72
CA VAL A 37 -5.14 -9.70 8.71
C VAL A 37 -5.91 -10.10 9.97
N THR A 38 -7.01 -10.84 9.84
CA THR A 38 -7.78 -11.35 10.98
C THR A 38 -6.96 -12.31 11.83
N VAL A 39 -6.27 -13.27 11.21
CA VAL A 39 -5.38 -14.21 11.92
C VAL A 39 -4.26 -13.46 12.65
N ILE A 40 -3.63 -12.50 11.98
CA ILE A 40 -2.58 -11.65 12.58
C ILE A 40 -3.14 -10.91 13.81
N TYR A 41 -4.31 -10.29 13.67
CA TYR A 41 -4.90 -9.51 14.75
C TYR A 41 -5.32 -10.39 15.93
N LEU A 42 -5.95 -11.53 15.69
CA LEU A 42 -6.34 -12.48 16.75
C LEU A 42 -5.12 -13.09 17.46
N GLY A 43 -4.03 -13.35 16.74
CA GLY A 43 -2.82 -13.95 17.30
C GLY A 43 -1.93 -12.96 18.07
N THR A 44 -1.93 -11.68 17.69
CA THR A 44 -0.96 -10.70 18.23
C THR A 44 -1.58 -9.48 18.90
N GLY A 45 -2.87 -9.23 18.70
CA GLY A 45 -3.55 -7.99 19.10
C GLY A 45 -3.06 -6.75 18.34
N ILE A 46 -2.25 -6.92 17.29
CA ILE A 46 -1.64 -5.83 16.53
C ILE A 46 -2.28 -5.77 15.14
N ALA A 47 -2.76 -4.59 14.75
CA ALA A 47 -3.24 -4.36 13.40
C ALA A 47 -2.08 -4.48 12.38
N ALA A 48 -2.31 -5.26 11.32
CA ALA A 48 -1.35 -5.45 10.25
C ALA A 48 -1.13 -4.14 9.47
N GLY A 49 0.11 -3.66 9.42
CA GLY A 49 0.45 -2.41 8.75
C GLY A 49 1.94 -2.24 8.52
N ALA A 50 2.30 -1.73 7.34
CA ALA A 50 3.69 -1.63 6.89
C ALA A 50 4.38 -0.31 7.26
N SER A 51 3.62 0.78 7.49
CA SER A 51 4.18 2.13 7.64
C SER A 51 5.13 2.31 8.83
N THR A 52 4.98 1.51 9.89
CA THR A 52 5.83 1.59 11.07
C THR A 52 7.01 0.62 11.04
N PHE A 53 7.16 -0.19 9.98
CA PHE A 53 8.23 -1.19 9.87
C PHE A 53 9.60 -0.52 9.99
N LEU A 54 9.87 0.51 9.20
CA LEU A 54 11.15 1.22 9.22
C LEU A 54 11.46 1.82 10.60
N GLU A 55 10.48 2.47 11.23
CA GLU A 55 10.64 3.05 12.58
C GLU A 55 10.91 1.97 13.63
N SER A 56 10.22 0.83 13.56
CA SER A 56 10.44 -0.29 14.47
C SER A 56 11.78 -0.98 14.24
N THR A 57 12.24 -1.10 13.00
CA THR A 57 13.52 -1.74 12.66
C THR A 57 14.70 -0.85 13.05
N LEU A 58 14.59 0.47 12.88
CA LEU A 58 15.64 1.40 13.35
C LEU A 58 15.83 1.36 14.87
N SER A 59 14.83 0.91 15.64
CA SER A 59 14.94 0.72 17.10
C SER A 59 15.91 -0.38 17.54
N TYR A 60 16.38 -1.25 16.63
CA TYR A 60 17.44 -2.22 16.95
C TYR A 60 18.81 -1.54 17.12
N GLY A 61 19.10 -0.53 16.29
CA GLY A 61 20.40 0.14 16.26
C GLY A 61 20.43 1.54 16.86
N SER A 62 19.26 2.17 17.08
CA SER A 62 19.19 3.55 17.57
C SER A 62 18.77 3.64 19.04
N LYS A 63 19.38 4.60 19.76
CA LYS A 63 19.04 4.95 21.16
C LYS A 63 18.14 6.19 21.26
N LEU A 64 17.68 6.74 20.13
CA LEU A 64 16.81 7.91 20.13
C LEU A 64 15.43 7.52 20.66
N SER A 65 14.91 8.28 21.63
CA SER A 65 13.60 8.04 22.27
C SER A 65 12.43 7.98 21.26
N ARG A 66 12.58 8.64 20.11
CA ARG A 66 11.59 8.59 19.02
C ARG A 66 11.35 7.16 18.50
N PHE A 67 12.37 6.30 18.49
CA PHE A 67 12.26 4.93 17.96
C PHE A 67 11.76 3.91 18.99
N ASP A 68 11.58 4.30 20.25
CA ASP A 68 11.10 3.38 21.29
C ASP A 68 9.60 3.07 21.20
N ARG A 69 8.83 3.91 20.49
CA ARG A 69 7.35 3.81 20.41
C ARG A 69 6.85 2.42 19.98
N TYR A 70 7.54 1.73 19.08
CA TYR A 70 7.11 0.44 18.55
C TYR A 70 8.00 -0.73 18.98
N ARG A 71 8.90 -0.51 19.95
CA ARG A 71 9.92 -1.47 20.36
C ARG A 71 9.34 -2.81 20.82
N ALA A 72 8.24 -2.78 21.57
CA ALA A 72 7.55 -4.00 22.03
C ALA A 72 6.98 -4.86 20.88
N SER A 73 6.69 -4.25 19.72
CA SER A 73 6.12 -4.91 18.55
C SER A 73 7.11 -5.14 17.41
N ARG A 74 8.39 -4.77 17.59
CA ARG A 74 9.35 -4.70 16.48
C ARG A 74 9.63 -6.05 15.84
N ASP A 75 9.77 -7.10 16.66
CA ASP A 75 10.09 -8.44 16.16
C ASP A 75 8.95 -8.98 15.30
N TRP A 76 7.70 -8.75 15.72
CA TRP A 76 6.52 -9.12 14.94
C TRP A 76 6.44 -8.39 13.60
N ARG A 77 6.79 -7.10 13.56
CA ARG A 77 6.78 -6.31 12.31
C ARG A 77 7.85 -6.79 11.32
N VAL A 78 8.97 -7.31 11.83
CA VAL A 78 9.98 -8.00 11.00
C VAL A 78 9.41 -9.30 10.45
N VAL A 79 8.80 -10.15 11.29
CA VAL A 79 8.16 -11.39 10.85
C VAL A 79 7.09 -11.13 9.79
N PHE A 80 6.24 -10.13 10.00
CA PHE A 80 5.22 -9.73 9.03
C PHE A 80 5.82 -9.31 7.68
N THR A 81 6.88 -8.50 7.71
CA THR A 81 7.53 -8.02 6.48
C THR A 81 8.24 -9.15 5.72
N ILE A 82 8.95 -10.01 6.44
CA ILE A 82 9.55 -11.22 5.86
C ILE A 82 8.46 -12.13 5.30
N GLY A 83 7.32 -12.26 5.98
CA GLY A 83 6.17 -13.04 5.51
C GLY A 83 5.61 -12.53 4.18
N ILE A 84 5.48 -11.21 3.99
CA ILE A 84 5.06 -10.63 2.71
C ILE A 84 6.07 -10.96 1.61
N ILE A 85 7.37 -10.77 1.87
CA ILE A 85 8.45 -11.05 0.90
C ILE A 85 8.46 -12.54 0.53
N ALA A 86 8.38 -13.42 1.54
CA ALA A 86 8.36 -14.87 1.36
C ALA A 86 7.10 -15.33 0.63
N GLY A 87 5.94 -14.73 0.90
CA GLY A 87 4.69 -15.01 0.19
C GLY A 87 4.78 -14.66 -1.30
N ALA A 88 5.33 -13.48 -1.62
CA ALA A 88 5.58 -13.08 -3.01
C ALA A 88 6.57 -14.00 -3.71
N ALA A 89 7.68 -14.37 -3.04
CA ALA A 89 8.65 -15.33 -3.57
C ALA A 89 8.04 -16.72 -3.78
N GLY A 90 7.25 -17.21 -2.82
CA GLY A 90 6.55 -18.49 -2.91
C GLY A 90 5.55 -18.53 -4.06
N TYR A 91 4.83 -17.43 -4.30
CA TYR A 91 3.94 -17.29 -5.45
C TYR A 91 4.71 -17.42 -6.77
N GLN A 92 5.83 -16.69 -6.93
CA GLN A 92 6.65 -16.78 -8.15
C GLN A 92 7.22 -18.19 -8.38
N LEU A 93 7.65 -18.87 -7.32
CA LEU A 93 8.14 -20.25 -7.40
C LEU A 93 7.02 -21.23 -7.78
N ALA A 94 5.78 -20.96 -7.34
CA ALA A 94 4.63 -21.82 -7.62
C ALA A 94 4.08 -21.66 -9.04
N THR A 95 4.09 -20.43 -9.60
CA THR A 95 3.60 -20.20 -10.96
C THR A 95 4.67 -20.43 -12.02
N GLY A 96 5.95 -20.26 -11.67
CA GLY A 96 7.06 -20.45 -12.60
C GLY A 96 7.26 -19.28 -13.59
N ASP A 97 6.63 -18.13 -13.34
CA ASP A 97 6.64 -16.95 -14.23
C ASP A 97 7.99 -16.21 -14.30
N GLY A 98 9.04 -16.75 -13.67
CA GLY A 98 10.37 -16.13 -13.59
C GLY A 98 10.42 -14.93 -12.64
N ILE A 99 11.62 -14.36 -12.46
CA ILE A 99 11.82 -13.18 -11.62
C ILE A 99 11.38 -11.94 -12.42
N TRP A 100 10.33 -11.28 -11.94
CA TRP A 100 9.93 -9.98 -12.48
C TRP A 100 10.90 -8.88 -12.03
N VAL A 101 11.47 -8.17 -13.00
CA VAL A 101 12.33 -7.01 -12.78
C VAL A 101 11.63 -5.78 -13.37
N THR A 102 11.59 -4.70 -12.60
CA THR A 102 10.98 -3.44 -13.02
C THR A 102 11.90 -2.67 -13.98
N GLU A 103 11.34 -2.05 -15.01
CA GLU A 103 12.04 -1.13 -15.92
C GLU A 103 12.27 0.26 -15.28
N VAL A 104 11.52 0.57 -14.22
CA VAL A 104 11.63 1.83 -13.47
C VAL A 104 13.03 2.05 -12.89
N ALA A 105 13.63 3.19 -13.24
CA ALA A 105 14.93 3.60 -12.74
C ALA A 105 15.00 3.64 -11.19
N TRP A 106 16.09 3.11 -10.62
CA TRP A 106 16.28 2.96 -9.17
C TRP A 106 16.09 4.26 -8.37
N TRP A 107 16.48 5.41 -8.93
CA TRP A 107 16.38 6.71 -8.27
C TRP A 107 14.92 7.16 -8.12
N ARG A 108 14.05 6.82 -9.09
CA ARG A 108 12.60 7.10 -9.02
C ARG A 108 11.97 6.28 -7.90
N LEU A 109 12.37 5.01 -7.76
CA LEU A 109 11.91 4.14 -6.67
C LEU A 109 12.38 4.67 -5.31
N LEU A 110 13.63 5.12 -5.21
CA LEU A 110 14.18 5.71 -3.98
C LEU A 110 13.42 6.98 -3.58
N LEU A 111 13.26 7.93 -4.50
CA LEU A 111 12.52 9.18 -4.24
C LEU A 111 11.06 8.88 -3.89
N GLY A 112 10.41 7.98 -4.64
CA GLY A 112 9.05 7.53 -4.35
C GLY A 112 8.93 6.95 -2.95
N GLY A 113 9.87 6.09 -2.54
CA GLY A 113 9.92 5.52 -1.20
C GLY A 113 10.05 6.57 -0.09
N ILE A 114 10.89 7.60 -0.30
CA ILE A 114 11.03 8.72 0.64
C ILE A 114 9.72 9.51 0.75
N LEU A 115 9.11 9.87 -0.38
CA LEU A 115 7.84 10.60 -0.43
C LEU A 115 6.72 9.82 0.25
N VAL A 116 6.60 8.51 -0.02
CA VAL A 116 5.65 7.62 0.63
C VAL A 116 5.93 7.52 2.14
N GLY A 117 7.20 7.42 2.55
CA GLY A 117 7.58 7.41 3.96
C GLY A 117 7.13 8.69 4.71
N ILE A 118 7.37 9.85 4.12
CA ILE A 118 6.90 11.13 4.67
C ILE A 118 5.38 11.19 4.69
N GLY A 119 4.73 10.84 3.58
CA GLY A 119 3.28 10.88 3.42
C GLY A 119 2.55 9.99 4.42
N THR A 120 2.99 8.74 4.60
CA THR A 120 2.39 7.81 5.57
C THR A 120 2.58 8.26 7.01
N ARG A 121 3.66 8.98 7.33
CA ARG A 121 3.85 9.57 8.65
C ARG A 121 2.91 10.75 8.90
N LEU A 122 2.74 11.63 7.91
CA LEU A 122 1.80 12.75 7.98
C LEU A 122 0.35 12.26 8.05
N GLY A 123 0.00 11.25 7.27
CA GLY A 123 -1.31 10.60 7.26
C GLY A 123 -1.59 9.70 8.48
N LYS A 124 -0.61 9.49 9.37
CA LYS A 124 -0.69 8.57 10.52
C LYS A 124 -1.02 7.11 10.14
N GLY A 125 -0.69 6.70 8.92
CA GLY A 125 -0.95 5.36 8.40
C GLY A 125 -0.63 5.23 6.92
N CYS A 126 -0.55 3.99 6.44
CA CYS A 126 -0.46 3.66 5.02
C CYS A 126 -1.82 3.24 4.47
N THR A 127 -1.87 3.00 3.16
CA THR A 127 -3.06 2.46 2.46
C THR A 127 -3.49 1.11 3.02
N SER A 128 -2.58 0.23 3.44
CA SER A 128 -2.97 -1.03 4.10
C SER A 128 -3.52 -0.84 5.51
N GLY A 129 -2.97 0.10 6.28
CA GLY A 129 -3.44 0.42 7.63
C GLY A 129 -4.82 1.06 7.65
N HIS A 130 -5.03 2.10 6.83
CA HIS A 130 -6.35 2.73 6.70
C HIS A 130 -7.32 1.89 5.87
N GLY A 131 -6.86 1.30 4.76
CA GLY A 131 -7.70 0.58 3.81
C GLY A 131 -8.12 -0.81 4.26
N VAL A 132 -7.21 -1.65 4.75
CA VAL A 132 -7.58 -3.01 5.15
C VAL A 132 -8.08 -3.02 6.58
N CYS A 133 -7.23 -2.63 7.53
CA CYS A 133 -7.58 -2.67 8.96
C CYS A 133 -8.57 -1.56 9.35
N GLY A 134 -8.35 -0.32 8.88
CA GLY A 134 -9.14 0.86 9.26
C GLY A 134 -10.58 0.80 8.74
N VAL A 135 -10.78 0.53 7.44
CA VAL A 135 -12.11 0.33 6.87
C VAL A 135 -12.77 -0.94 7.43
N GLY A 136 -12.03 -2.03 7.59
CA GLY A 136 -12.54 -3.26 8.20
C GLY A 136 -13.01 -3.10 9.66
N SER A 137 -12.48 -2.11 10.38
CA SER A 137 -12.93 -1.73 11.73
C SER A 137 -13.94 -0.56 11.74
N VAL A 138 -14.48 -0.18 10.58
CA VAL A 138 -15.51 0.86 10.40
C VAL A 138 -15.04 2.24 10.89
N SER A 139 -13.76 2.55 10.69
CA SER A 139 -13.18 3.84 11.05
C SER A 139 -13.50 4.92 10.02
N GLY A 140 -14.33 5.91 10.39
CA GLY A 140 -14.69 7.04 9.53
C GLY A 140 -13.48 7.86 9.04
N THR A 141 -12.48 8.07 9.88
CA THR A 141 -11.23 8.76 9.50
C THR A 141 -10.42 7.95 8.48
N SER A 142 -10.51 6.62 8.53
CA SER A 142 -9.83 5.75 7.58
C SER A 142 -10.50 5.75 6.21
N PHE A 143 -11.83 5.83 6.14
CA PHE A 143 -12.52 6.02 4.87
C PHE A 143 -12.07 7.30 4.15
N VAL A 144 -12.03 8.42 4.87
CA VAL A 144 -11.56 9.70 4.31
C VAL A 144 -10.10 9.60 3.86
N GLY A 145 -9.25 8.93 4.66
CA GLY A 145 -7.85 8.70 4.31
C GLY A 145 -7.69 7.89 3.02
N VAL A 146 -8.41 6.77 2.89
CA VAL A 146 -8.38 5.90 1.71
C VAL A 146 -8.83 6.64 0.46
N ILE A 147 -9.96 7.35 0.53
CA ILE A 147 -10.47 8.15 -0.59
C ILE A 147 -9.42 9.19 -1.01
N SER A 148 -8.84 9.90 -0.05
CA SER A 148 -7.81 10.91 -0.33
C SER A 148 -6.57 10.32 -0.99
N PHE A 149 -6.05 9.20 -0.47
CA PHE A 149 -4.88 8.54 -1.03
C PHE A 149 -5.13 8.03 -2.45
N LEU A 150 -6.28 7.39 -2.69
CA LEU A 150 -6.63 6.87 -4.01
C LEU A 150 -6.83 7.99 -5.02
N LEU A 151 -7.56 9.05 -4.68
CA LEU A 151 -7.77 10.19 -5.57
C LEU A 151 -6.46 10.86 -5.96
N VAL A 152 -5.59 11.13 -4.98
CA VAL A 152 -4.28 11.75 -5.25
C VAL A 152 -3.40 10.82 -6.08
N ALA A 153 -3.40 9.51 -5.80
CA ALA A 153 -2.64 8.53 -6.57
C ALA A 153 -3.09 8.46 -8.03
N ILE A 154 -4.41 8.40 -8.28
CA ILE A 154 -4.99 8.40 -9.63
C ILE A 154 -4.58 9.67 -10.38
N VAL A 155 -4.84 10.85 -9.79
CA VAL A 155 -4.49 12.14 -10.42
C VAL A 155 -3.00 12.23 -10.71
N THR A 156 -2.15 11.84 -9.76
CA THR A 156 -0.69 11.87 -9.94
C THR A 156 -0.25 10.91 -11.05
N ALA A 157 -0.80 9.70 -11.11
CA ALA A 157 -0.48 8.72 -12.15
C ALA A 157 -0.83 9.24 -13.55
N HIS A 158 -2.02 9.83 -13.73
CA HIS A 158 -2.42 10.42 -15.01
C HIS A 158 -1.58 11.64 -15.38
N LEU A 159 -1.21 12.51 -14.43
CA LEU A 159 -0.34 13.65 -14.71
C LEU A 159 1.07 13.21 -15.14
N VAL A 160 1.63 12.20 -14.48
CA VAL A 160 2.94 11.64 -14.82
C VAL A 160 2.91 10.96 -16.19
N LEU A 161 1.84 10.21 -16.49
CA LEU A 161 1.63 9.61 -17.80
C LEU A 161 1.49 10.68 -18.90
N ALA A 162 0.70 11.73 -18.66
CA ALA A 162 0.53 12.85 -19.58
C ALA A 162 1.83 13.63 -19.83
N ALA A 163 2.75 13.63 -18.85
CA ALA A 163 4.09 14.19 -19.01
C ALA A 163 5.04 13.29 -19.82
N GLY A 164 4.55 12.16 -20.36
CA GLY A 164 5.32 11.22 -21.18
C GLY A 164 6.25 10.31 -20.37
N VAL A 165 6.07 10.24 -19.05
CA VAL A 165 6.89 9.38 -18.19
C VAL A 165 6.31 7.97 -18.20
N THR A 166 7.00 7.05 -18.86
CA THR A 166 6.68 5.63 -18.82
C THR A 166 7.37 4.92 -17.64
N PRO A 167 6.87 3.75 -17.21
CA PRO A 167 7.64 2.84 -16.37
C PRO A 167 9.04 2.61 -16.93
#